data_AF-A0A1H0BNQ9-F1
#
_entry.id   AF-A0A1H0BNQ9-F1
#
_cell.length_a   1.000
_cell.length_b   1.000
_cell.length_c   1.000
_cell.angle_alpha   90.00
_cell.angle_beta   90.00
_cell.angle_gamma   90.00
#
_symmetry.space_group_name_H-M   'P 1'
#
loop_
_entity.id
_entity.type
_entity.pdbx_description
1 polymer ?
#
loop_
_entity_poly.entity_id
_entity_poly.type
_entity_poly.pdbx_seq_one_letter_code
_entity_poly.pdbx_strand_id
1 'polypeptide(L)' 'MEISVLVIVLSLAGLIFFAYRGFSVIMMAPIMALLAATLSGLAIMPSYTELFMGKAVTYIKAFFPIFMLGAIFGKVME' A
#
# COMPACT_ATOMS: atom_id res chain seq x y z
N MET A 1 -14.04 9.75 17.52
CA MET A 1 -13.18 9.04 16.54
C MET A 1 -11.76 9.25 17.00
N GLU A 2 -11.01 8.18 17.26
CA GLU A 2 -9.61 8.28 17.67
C GLU A 2 -8.79 9.00 16.59
N ILE A 3 -7.81 9.81 17.00
CA ILE A 3 -6.95 10.57 16.09
C ILE A 3 -6.26 9.65 15.07
N SER A 4 -5.91 8.43 15.48
CA SER A 4 -5.31 7.40 14.63
C SER A 4 -6.21 6.99 13.44
N VAL A 5 -7.52 6.89 13.65
CA VAL A 5 -8.47 6.55 12.58
C VAL A 5 -8.53 7.66 11.55
N LEU A 6 -8.47 8.92 12.00
CA LEU A 6 -8.48 10.10 11.14
C LEU A 6 -7.23 10.15 10.25
N VAL A 7 -6.06 9.80 10.81
CA VAL A 7 -4.80 9.68 10.08
C VAL A 7 -4.87 8.58 9.01
N ILE A 8 -5.42 7.41 9.35
CA ILE A 8 -5.59 6.30 8.38
C ILE A 8 -6.49 6.72 7.22
N VAL A 9 -7.63 7.36 7.51
CA VAL A 9 -8.57 7.83 6.48
C VAL A 9 -7.90 8.87 5.57
N LEU A 10 -7.11 9.79 6.14
CA LEU A 10 -6.37 10.78 5.38
C LEU A 10 -5.33 10.14 4.46
N SER A 11 -4.54 9.18 4.96
CA SER A 11 -3.57 8.44 4.15
C SER A 11 -4.22 7.61 3.04
N LEU A 12 -5.38 7.01 3.32
CA LEU A 12 -6.15 6.26 2.33
C LEU A 12 -6.72 7.17 1.24
N ALA A 13 -7.31 8.31 1.63
CA ALA A 13 -7.82 9.30 0.68
C ALA A 13 -6.69 9.82 -0.23
N GLY A 14 -5.50 10.06 0.33
CA GLY A 14 -4.30 10.39 -0.44
C GLY A 14 -3.94 9.31 -1.45
N LEU A 15 -3.85 8.04 -1.02
CA LEU A 15 -3.56 6.91 -1.89
C LEU A 15 -4.53 6.84 -3.07
N ILE A 16 -5.82 6.94 -2.79
CA ILE A 16 -6.89 6.89 -3.79
C ILE A 16 -6.77 8.05 -4.77
N PHE A 17 -6.52 9.26 -4.29
CA PHE A 17 -6.32 10.44 -5.13
C PHE A 17 -5.16 10.26 -6.12
N PHE A 18 -4.01 9.76 -5.66
CA PHE A 18 -2.87 9.49 -6.53
C PHE A 18 -3.12 8.32 -7.49
N ALA A 19 -3.83 7.28 -7.05
CA ALA A 19 -4.21 6.17 -7.91
C ALA A 19 -5.07 6.62 -9.10
N TYR A 20 -6.05 7.51 -8.86
CA TYR A 20 -6.88 8.08 -9.92
C TYR A 20 -6.10 8.96 -10.91
N ARG A 21 -4.99 9.55 -10.47
CA ARG A 21 -4.13 10.36 -11.34
C ARG A 21 -3.17 9.53 -12.21
N GLY A 22 -3.28 8.21 -12.18
CA GLY A 22 -2.47 7.29 -12.98
C GLY A 22 -1.11 6.95 -12.37
N PHE A 23 -0.85 7.31 -11.12
CA PHE A 23 0.35 6.83 -10.43
C PHE A 23 0.22 5.34 -10.08
N SER A 24 1.34 4.62 -10.11
CA SER A 24 1.37 3.22 -9.71
C SER A 24 0.98 3.08 -8.23
N VAL A 25 -0.12 2.37 -7.98
CA VAL A 25 -0.61 2.07 -6.62
C VAL A 25 0.46 1.33 -5.80
N ILE A 26 1.24 0.46 -6.44
CA ILE A 26 2.31 -0.30 -5.79
C ILE A 26 3.40 0.63 -5.24
N MET A 27 3.73 1.70 -5.97
CA MET A 27 4.71 2.70 -5.53
C MET A 27 4.12 3.64 -4.48
N MET A 28 2.85 4.02 -4.62
CA MET A 28 2.22 4.99 -3.73
C MET A 28 1.84 4.40 -2.36
N ALA A 29 1.49 3.11 -2.32
CA ALA A 29 1.14 2.40 -1.09
C ALA A 29 2.17 2.54 0.04
N PRO A 30 3.48 2.27 -0.16
CA PRO A 30 4.48 2.45 0.90
C PRO A 30 4.64 3.92 1.31
N ILE A 31 4.53 4.87 0.37
CA ILE A 31 4.63 6.30 0.68
C ILE A 31 3.50 6.74 1.61
N MET A 32 2.26 6.30 1.32
CA MET A 32 1.10 6.61 2.15
C MET A 32 1.10 5.85 3.49
N ALA A 33 1.65 4.64 3.52
CA ALA A 33 1.85 3.89 4.77
C ALA A 33 2.88 4.58 5.67
N LEU A 34 3.98 5.07 5.12
CA LEU A 34 5.00 5.83 5.85
C LEU A 34 4.43 7.16 6.35
N LEU A 35 3.63 7.84 5.53
CA LEU A 35 2.90 9.05 5.94
C LEU A 35 1.94 8.74 7.11
N ALA A 36 1.19 7.64 7.06
CA ALA A 36 0.33 7.24 8.17
C ALA A 36 1.15 6.97 9.45
N ALA A 37 2.30 6.32 9.32
CA ALA A 37 3.18 6.01 10.45
C ALA A 37 3.77 7.27 11.10
N THR A 38 4.24 8.24 10.28
CA THR A 38 4.80 9.49 10.80
C THR A 38 3.75 10.34 11.52
N LEU A 39 2.54 10.48 10.96
CA LEU A 39 1.46 11.22 11.60
C LEU A 39 0.90 10.51 12.85
N SER A 40 1.04 9.18 12.94
CA SER A 40 0.63 8.40 14.11
C SER A 40 1.70 8.30 15.21
N GLY A 41 2.89 8.89 15.00
CA GLY A 41 4.01 8.81 15.96
C GLY A 41 4.65 7.43 16.05
N LEU A 42 4.46 6.57 15.04
CA LEU A 42 5.06 5.24 14.99
C LEU A 42 6.49 5.30 14.47
N ALA A 43 7.32 4.33 14.88
CA ALA A 43 8.66 4.18 14.34
C ALA A 43 8.58 3.86 12.84
N ILE A 44 9.20 4.70 12.01
CA ILE A 44 9.11 4.65 10.54
C ILE A 44 9.66 3.32 10.01
N MET A 45 10.83 2.89 10.48
CA MET A 45 11.50 1.70 9.97
C MET A 45 10.71 0.41 10.27
N PRO A 46 10.28 0.13 11.52
CA PRO A 46 9.39 -1.00 11.80
C PRO A 46 8.04 -0.92 11.08
N SER A 47 7.48 0.28 10.92
CA SER A 47 6.21 0.45 10.19
C SER A 47 6.35 0.09 8.71
N TYR A 48 7.51 0.33 8.11
CA TYR A 48 7.81 -0.10 6.76
C TYR A 48 8.02 -1.61 6.67
N THR A 49 8.95 -2.17 7.46
CA THR A 49 9.42 -3.55 7.30
C THR A 49 8.50 -4.60 7.92
N GLU A 50 7.89 -4.31 9.06
CA GLU A 50 7.10 -5.29 9.80
C GLU A 50 5.61 -5.12 9.53
N LEU A 51 5.13 -3.86 9.55
CA LEU A 51 3.71 -3.59 9.36
C LEU A 51 3.32 -3.61 7.88
N PHE A 52 3.88 -2.72 7.06
CA PHE A 52 3.53 -2.64 5.64
C PHE A 52 4.01 -3.87 4.87
N MET A 53 5.33 -4.12 4.85
CA MET A 53 5.90 -5.24 4.09
C MET A 53 5.41 -6.59 4.60
N GLY A 54 5.28 -6.78 5.92
CA GLY A 54 4.75 -8.02 6.48
C GLY A 54 3.36 -8.35 5.95
N LYS A 55 2.44 -7.37 5.95
CA LYS A 55 1.08 -7.53 5.41
C LYS A 55 1.07 -7.68 3.88
N ALA A 56 1.91 -6.93 3.17
CA ALA A 56 2.06 -7.04 1.72
C ALA A 56 2.51 -8.45 1.29
N VAL A 57 3.49 -9.03 1.99
CA VAL A 57 3.96 -10.39 1.72
C VAL A 57 2.86 -11.42 1.99
N THR A 58 2.10 -11.29 3.08
CA THR A 58 0.97 -12.18 3.35
C THR A 58 -0.08 -12.10 2.24
N TYR A 59 -0.39 -10.90 1.75
CA TYR A 59 -1.34 -10.71 0.64
C TYR A 59 -0.83 -11.34 -0.66
N ILE A 60 0.42 -11.08 -1.03
CA ILE A 60 1.02 -11.66 -2.23
C ILE A 60 1.04 -13.18 -2.14
N LYS A 61 1.42 -13.75 -0.98
CA LYS A 61 1.40 -15.20 -0.77
C LYS A 61 0.02 -15.81 -0.94
N ALA A 62 -1.03 -15.16 -0.40
CA ALA A 62 -2.40 -15.65 -0.50
C ALA A 62 -2.96 -15.60 -1.93
N PHE A 63 -2.57 -14.60 -2.73
CA PHE A 63 -3.13 -14.36 -4.06
C PHE A 63 -2.11 -14.54 -5.19
N PHE A 64 -0.99 -15.23 -4.93
CA PHE A 64 0.12 -15.37 -5.88
C PHE A 64 -0.31 -15.86 -7.28
N PRO A 65 -1.20 -16.88 -7.41
CA PRO A 65 -1.67 -17.31 -8.73
C PRO A 65 -2.39 -16.19 -9.52
N ILE A 66 -3.12 -15.31 -8.84
CA ILE A 66 -3.81 -14.18 -9.47
C ILE A 66 -2.79 -13.16 -9.98
N PHE A 67 -1.77 -12.85 -9.18
CA PHE A 67 -0.67 -11.97 -9.61
C PHE A 67 0.08 -12.55 -10.82
N MET A 68 0.36 -13.85 -10.82
CA MET A 68 1.00 -14.53 -11.96
C MET A 68 0.16 -14.44 -13.23
N LEU A 69 -1.13 -14.75 -13.13
CA LEU A 69 -2.03 -14.66 -14.27
C LEU A 69 -2.09 -13.22 -14.79
N GLY A 70 -2.20 -12.23 -13.90
CA GLY A 70 -2.17 -10.81 -14.27
C GLY A 70 -0.89 -10.42 -15.03
N ALA A 71 0.27 -10.90 -14.60
CA ALA A 71 1.54 -10.66 -15.29
C ALA A 71 1.59 -11.32 -16.68
N ILE A 72 1.09 -12.56 -16.81
CA ILE A 72 0.99 -13.27 -18.09
C ILE A 72 0.05 -12.51 -19.05
N PHE A 73 -1.13 -12.12 -18.58
CA PHE A 73 -2.07 -11.33 -19.38
C PHE A 73 -1.48 -9.99 -19.81
N GLY A 74 -0.77 -9.30 -18.92
CA GLY A 74 -0.06 -8.05 -19.26
C GLY A 74 0.94 -8.26 -20.40
N LYS A 75 1.72 -9.34 -20.38
CA LYS A 75 2.69 -9.66 -21.44
C LYS A 75 2.03 -10.00 -22.78
N VAL A 76 0.83 -10.57 -22.78
CA VAL A 76 0.08 -10.88 -24.00
C VAL A 76 -0.51 -9.61 -24.65
N MET A 77 -0.76 -8.55 -23.86
CA MET A 77 -1.28 -7.28 -24.36
C MET A 77 -0.20 -6.30 -24.83
N GLU A 78 1.09 -6.59 -24.58
CA GLU A 78 2.22 -5.89 -25.20
C GLU A 78 2.28 -6.17 -26.71
#